data_AF-A0A0P7CR17-F1
#
_entry.id   AF-A0A0P7CR17-F1
#
_cell.length_a   1.000
_cell.length_b   1.000
_cell.length_c   1.000
_cell.angle_alpha   90.00
_cell.angle_beta   90.00
_cell.angle_gamma   90.00
#
_symmetry.space_group_name_H-M   'P 1'
#
loop_
_entity.id
_entity.type
_entity.pdbx_description
1 polymer ?
#
loop_
_entity_poly.entity_id
_entity_poly.type
_entity_poly.pdbx_seq_one_letter_code
_entity_poly.pdbx_strand_id
1 'polypeptide(L)' 'MATELPQAWLAELNDQAALVADPDGRAAVLDEMAYAARRRQEIDEGDLVDMLELAEAARLWALQGTE' A
#
# COMPACT_ATOMS: atom_id res chain seq x y z
N MET A 1 7.45 -12.75 11.19
CA MET A 1 7.33 -14.01 10.43
C MET A 1 7.36 -13.63 8.96
N ALA A 2 7.75 -14.52 8.05
CA ALA A 2 7.72 -14.17 6.62
C ALA A 2 6.26 -14.04 6.18
N THR A 3 5.76 -12.82 6.18
CA THR A 3 4.39 -12.48 5.82
C THR A 3 4.38 -12.18 4.34
N GLU A 4 3.87 -13.12 3.57
CA GLU A 4 3.65 -12.93 2.14
C GLU A 4 2.48 -11.97 1.99
N LEU A 5 2.77 -10.67 2.00
CA LEU A 5 1.77 -9.63 1.78
C LEU A 5 0.96 -9.93 0.52
N PRO A 6 -0.34 -9.57 0.47
CA PRO A 6 -1.19 -9.88 -0.67
C PRO A 6 -0.55 -9.41 -1.99
N GLN A 7 -0.36 -10.34 -2.93
CA GLN A 7 0.36 -10.04 -4.19
C GLN A 7 -0.32 -8.93 -5.01
N ALA A 8 -1.65 -8.85 -4.98
CA ALA A 8 -2.39 -7.78 -5.64
C ALA A 8 -2.07 -6.41 -5.04
N TRP A 9 -1.91 -6.33 -3.72
CA TRP A 9 -1.54 -5.10 -3.03
C TRP A 9 -0.09 -4.71 -3.36
N LEU A 10 0.83 -5.68 -3.38
CA LEU A 10 2.20 -5.45 -3.82
C LEU A 10 2.27 -4.97 -5.28
N ALA A 11 1.40 -5.46 -6.17
CA ALA A 11 1.37 -5.00 -7.56
C ALA A 11 0.99 -3.52 -7.67
N GLU A 12 0.00 -3.05 -6.91
CA GLU A 12 -0.37 -1.63 -6.85
C GLU A 12 0.76 -0.78 -6.23
N LEU A 13 1.39 -1.26 -5.15
CA LEU A 13 2.51 -0.55 -4.51
C LEU A 13 3.73 -0.41 -5.45
N ASN A 14 3.96 -1.42 -6.31
CA ASN A 14 5.07 -1.42 -7.26
C ASN A 14 4.77 -0.62 -8.54
N ASP A 15 3.53 -0.18 -8.78
CA ASP A 15 3.18 0.69 -9.90
C ASP A 15 3.56 2.15 -9.58
N GLN A 16 4.87 2.42 -9.67
CA GLN A 16 5.44 3.74 -9.44
C GLN A 16 4.86 4.80 -10.38
N ALA A 17 4.51 4.43 -11.61
CA ALA A 17 3.95 5.37 -12.57
C ALA A 17 2.54 5.82 -12.14
N ALA A 18 1.71 4.89 -11.66
CA ALA A 18 0.40 5.22 -11.10
C ALA A 18 0.53 6.03 -9.80
N LEU A 19 1.48 5.67 -8.92
CA LEU A 19 1.75 6.40 -7.68
C LEU A 19 2.17 7.85 -7.92
N VAL A 20 3.04 8.12 -8.90
CA VAL A 20 3.44 9.50 -9.25
C VAL A 20 2.29 10.26 -9.91
N ALA A 21 1.46 9.59 -10.72
CA ALA A 21 0.34 10.23 -11.40
C ALA A 21 -0.82 10.64 -10.47
N ASP A 22 -1.06 9.86 -9.40
CA ASP A 22 -2.11 10.12 -8.41
C ASP A 22 -1.70 9.59 -7.01
N PRO A 23 -0.80 10.29 -6.29
CA PRO A 23 -0.28 9.82 -5.01
C PRO A 23 -1.36 9.62 -3.95
N ASP A 24 -2.26 10.60 -3.84
CA ASP A 24 -3.37 10.59 -2.89
C ASP A 24 -4.35 9.45 -3.19
N GLY A 25 -4.77 9.30 -4.45
CA GLY A 25 -5.72 8.27 -4.84
C GLY A 25 -5.16 6.87 -4.70
N ARG A 26 -3.87 6.67 -5.01
CA ARG A 26 -3.23 5.35 -4.86
C ARG A 26 -2.98 4.97 -3.41
N ALA A 27 -2.65 5.92 -2.54
CA ALA A 27 -2.60 5.66 -1.10
C ALA A 27 -3.94 5.15 -0.56
N ALA A 28 -5.05 5.80 -0.93
CA ALA A 28 -6.39 5.37 -0.53
C ALA A 28 -6.75 3.96 -1.04
N VAL A 29 -6.34 3.60 -2.26
CA VAL A 29 -6.53 2.24 -2.80
C VAL A 29 -5.74 1.21 -2.00
N LEU A 30 -4.48 1.50 -1.68
CA LEU A 30 -3.61 0.62 -0.90
C LEU A 30 -4.17 0.41 0.53
N ASP A 31 -4.68 1.47 1.17
CA ASP A 31 -5.31 1.39 2.49
C ASP A 31 -6.56 0.50 2.46
N GLU A 32 -7.46 0.72 1.48
CA GLU A 32 -8.67 -0.09 1.33
C GLU A 32 -8.38 -1.56 1.08
N MET A 33 -7.35 -1.85 0.28
CA MET A 33 -6.90 -3.22 0.02
C MET A 33 -6.32 -3.87 1.29
N ALA A 34 -5.55 -3.14 2.10
CA ALA A 34 -5.03 -3.62 3.38
C ALA A 34 -6.16 -3.95 4.36
N TYR A 35 -7.14 -3.04 4.52
CA TYR A 35 -8.32 -3.30 5.34
C TYR A 35 -9.17 -4.44 4.79
N ALA A 36 -9.30 -4.59 3.48
CA ALA A 36 -10.02 -5.70 2.88
C ALA A 36 -9.35 -7.05 3.16
N ALA A 37 -8.02 -7.13 3.04
CA ALA A 37 -7.24 -8.32 3.38
C ALA A 37 -7.39 -8.68 4.87
N ARG A 38 -7.33 -7.66 5.77
CA ARG A 38 -7.56 -7.87 7.20
C ARG A 38 -8.96 -8.39 7.49
N ARG A 39 -9.99 -7.82 6.86
CA ARG A 39 -11.40 -8.29 6.99
C ARG A 39 -11.58 -9.73 6.53
N ARG A 40 -10.81 -10.17 5.53
CA ARG A 40 -10.78 -11.56 5.05
C ARG A 40 -9.90 -12.48 5.89
N GLN A 41 -9.22 -11.94 6.92
CA GLN A 41 -8.25 -12.65 7.75
C GLN A 41 -7.07 -13.23 6.95
N GLU A 42 -6.73 -12.61 5.81
CA GLU A 42 -5.58 -12.97 4.98
C GLU A 42 -4.25 -12.51 5.61
N ILE A 43 -4.32 -11.49 6.45
CA ILE A 43 -3.19 -10.86 7.13
C ILE A 43 -3.49 -10.66 8.62
N ASP A 44 -2.43 -10.58 9.44
CA ASP A 44 -2.57 -10.26 10.85
C ASP A 44 -2.62 -8.74 11.11
N GLU A 45 -2.61 -8.34 12.38
CA GLU A 45 -2.64 -6.92 12.76
C GLU A 45 -1.30 -6.22 12.51
N GLY A 46 -0.18 -6.93 12.66
CA GLY A 46 1.15 -6.39 12.36
C GLY A 46 1.30 -6.13 10.87
N ASP A 47 0.89 -7.09 10.05
CA ASP A 47 0.86 -6.94 8.59
C ASP A 47 0.00 -5.77 8.13
N LEU A 48 -1.15 -5.55 8.79
CA LEU A 48 -1.98 -4.39 8.47
C LEU A 48 -1.24 -3.08 8.74
N VAL A 49 -0.56 -2.97 9.88
CA VAL A 49 0.23 -1.78 10.22
C VAL A 49 1.35 -1.59 9.19
N ASP A 50 2.11 -2.63 8.88
CA ASP A 50 3.18 -2.58 7.88
C ASP A 50 2.66 -2.14 6.51
N MET A 51 1.50 -2.64 6.07
CA MET A 51 0.89 -2.24 4.80
C MET A 51 0.49 -0.75 4.79
N LEU A 52 -0.12 -0.25 5.87
CA LEU A 52 -0.53 1.16 5.96
C LEU A 52 0.70 2.09 6.01
N GLU A 53 1.75 1.71 6.73
CA GLU A 53 3.01 2.46 6.78
C GLU A 53 3.70 2.51 5.40
N LEU A 54 3.71 1.40 4.67
CA LEU A 54 4.26 1.34 3.32
C LEU A 54 3.44 2.17 2.32
N ALA A 55 2.10 2.16 2.44
CA ALA A 55 1.22 2.98 1.60
C ALA A 55 1.49 4.48 1.80
N GLU A 56 1.61 4.93 3.05
CA GLU A 56 1.95 6.31 3.37
C GLU A 56 3.38 6.67 2.93
N ALA A 57 4.35 5.76 3.10
CA ALA A 57 5.72 5.98 2.63
C ALA A 57 5.77 6.14 1.09
N ALA A 58 5.02 5.33 0.35
CA ALA A 58 4.94 5.43 -1.10
C ALA A 58 4.29 6.74 -1.56
N ARG A 59 3.23 7.17 -0.86
CA ARG A 59 2.58 8.48 -1.07
C ARG A 59 3.56 9.63 -0.87
N LEU A 60 4.30 9.65 0.25
CA LEU A 60 5.28 10.69 0.55
C LEU A 60 6.42 10.70 -0.48
N TRP A 61 6.94 9.54 -0.86
CA TRP A 61 7.95 9.41 -1.91
C TRP A 61 7.45 10.00 -3.23
N ALA A 62 6.23 9.67 -3.66
CA ALA A 62 5.66 10.16 -4.91
C ALA A 62 5.47 11.69 -4.90
N LEU A 63 5.04 12.26 -3.77
CA LEU A 63 4.91 13.72 -3.60
C LEU A 63 6.28 14.43 -3.60
N GLN A 64 7.32 13.81 -3.04
CA GLN A 64 8.68 14.35 -3.01
C GLN A 64 9.42 14.21 -4.35
N GLY A 65 9.07 13.22 -5.18
CA GLY A 65 9.70 12.96 -6.48
C GLY A 65 9.22 13.85 -7.64
N THR A 66 8.25 14.72 -7.41
CA THR A 66 7.69 15.68 -8.37
C THR A 66 8.38 17.06 -8.34
N GLU A 67 9.70 17.12 -8.10
CA GLU A 67 10.54 18.33 -8.24
C GLU A 67 11.18 18.47 -9.63
#